data_AF-A0A1W6Z664-F1
#
_entry.id   AF-A0A1W6Z664-F1
#
_cell.length_a   1.000
_cell.length_b   1.000
_cell.length_c   1.000
_cell.angle_alpha   90.00
_cell.angle_beta   90.00
_cell.angle_gamma   90.00
#
_symmetry.space_group_name_H-M   'P 1'
#
loop_
_entity.id
_entity.type
_entity.pdbx_description
1 polymer ?
#
loop_
_entity_poly.entity_id
_entity_poly.type
_entity_poly.pdbx_seq_one_letter_code
_entity_poly.pdbx_strand_id
1 'polypeptide(L)'
;MNKSIAPAAGARWQASRISEARSRVGLPQADFAKLLGVSVRTLQDWEQGRRNPSGAAKTLLRVALLHPETLRQLPPWRADEAA
;
A
#
# COMPACT_ATOMS: atom_id res chain seq x y z
N MET A 1 13.22 -28.96 -28.60
CA MET A 1 14.19 -28.35 -27.66
C MET A 1 13.85 -26.86 -27.53
N ASN A 2 12.93 -26.47 -26.65
CA ASN A 2 12.50 -25.06 -26.60
C ASN A 2 11.97 -24.69 -25.21
N LYS A 3 12.92 -24.23 -24.38
CA LYS A 3 12.77 -23.36 -23.20
C LYS A 3 11.72 -23.73 -22.14
N SER A 4 12.22 -24.33 -21.06
CA SER A 4 11.64 -24.24 -19.72
C SER A 4 11.39 -22.78 -19.36
N ILE A 5 10.13 -22.38 -19.24
CA ILE A 5 9.73 -21.10 -18.65
C ILE A 5 9.90 -21.26 -17.15
N ALA A 6 10.86 -20.52 -16.59
CA ALA A 6 11.12 -20.43 -15.15
C ALA A 6 9.82 -20.18 -14.36
N PRO A 7 9.72 -20.66 -13.10
CA PRO A 7 8.50 -20.51 -12.31
C PRO A 7 8.14 -19.02 -12.14
N ALA A 8 6.83 -18.73 -12.16
CA ALA A 8 6.25 -17.39 -12.06
C ALA A 8 6.83 -16.61 -10.87
N ALA A 9 7.67 -15.61 -11.17
CA ALA A 9 8.19 -14.67 -10.19
C ALA A 9 7.03 -14.03 -9.40
N GLY A 10 7.11 -14.05 -8.07
CA GLY A 10 6.05 -13.59 -7.17
C GLY A 10 5.43 -12.28 -7.65
N ALA A 11 4.13 -12.33 -7.97
CA ALA A 11 3.42 -11.28 -8.71
C ALA A 11 3.77 -9.88 -8.19
N ARG A 12 4.42 -9.08 -9.05
CA ARG A 12 4.64 -7.65 -8.82
C ARG A 12 3.28 -7.02 -8.48
N TRP A 13 3.22 -6.28 -7.38
CA TRP A 13 2.01 -5.55 -7.06
C TRP A 13 1.92 -4.40 -8.08
N GLN A 14 0.79 -4.32 -8.79
CA GLN A 14 0.63 -3.31 -9.83
C GLN A 14 0.52 -1.92 -9.20
N ALA A 15 1.34 -0.99 -9.67
CA ALA A 15 1.37 0.38 -9.16
C ALA A 15 0.00 1.07 -9.22
N SER A 16 -0.77 0.79 -10.27
CA SER A 16 -2.16 1.27 -10.44
C SER A 16 -3.08 0.89 -9.29
N ARG A 17 -2.93 -0.32 -8.71
CA ARG A 17 -3.75 -0.76 -7.58
C ARG A 17 -3.44 -0.02 -6.28
N ILE A 18 -2.25 0.56 -6.15
CA ILE A 18 -1.85 1.33 -4.96
C ILE A 18 -2.50 2.71 -5.00
N SER A 19 -2.46 3.36 -6.16
CA SER A 19 -3.18 4.62 -6.38
C SER A 19 -4.69 4.42 -6.24
N GLU A 20 -5.24 3.31 -6.76
CA GLU A 20 -6.66 2.97 -6.58
C GLU A 20 -7.03 2.77 -5.11
N ALA A 21 -6.21 2.04 -4.34
CA ALA A 21 -6.41 1.84 -2.90
C ALA A 21 -6.51 3.19 -2.17
N ARG A 22 -5.58 4.12 -2.43
CA ARG A 22 -5.61 5.46 -1.85
C ARG A 22 -6.88 6.23 -2.25
N SER A 23 -7.24 6.21 -3.53
CA SER A 23 -8.43 6.88 -4.04
C SER A 23 -9.73 6.35 -3.41
N ARG A 24 -9.84 5.03 -3.17
CA ARG A 24 -11.02 4.43 -2.49
C ARG A 24 -11.14 4.83 -1.01
N VAL A 25 -9.99 4.97 -0.33
CA VAL A 25 -9.97 5.48 1.05
C VAL A 25 -10.30 6.97 1.06
N GLY A 26 -9.94 7.72 0.01
CA GLY A 26 -10.30 9.14 -0.14
C GLY A 26 -9.36 10.09 0.60
N LEU A 27 -8.12 9.66 0.87
CA LEU A 27 -7.11 10.47 1.55
C LEU A 27 -6.09 11.08 0.59
N PRO A 28 -5.57 12.29 0.90
CA PRO A 28 -4.35 12.80 0.27
C PRO A 28 -3.17 11.85 0.45
N GLN A 29 -2.19 11.93 -0.45
CA GLN A 29 -1.01 11.04 -0.43
C GLN A 29 -0.24 11.11 0.90
N ALA A 30 -0.14 12.29 1.52
CA ALA A 30 0.52 12.46 2.79
C ALA A 30 -0.18 11.71 3.93
N ASP A 31 -1.49 11.79 4.02
CA ASP A 31 -2.27 11.17 5.10
C ASP A 31 -2.40 9.66 4.89
N PHE A 32 -2.50 9.21 3.64
CA PHE A 32 -2.47 7.79 3.34
C PHE A 32 -1.10 7.16 3.66
N ALA A 33 0.00 7.87 3.40
CA ALA A 33 1.33 7.41 3.78
C ALA A 33 1.48 7.28 5.31
N LYS A 34 1.00 8.28 6.07
CA LYS A 34 0.96 8.24 7.54
C LYS A 34 0.14 7.05 8.04
N LEU A 35 -1.05 6.84 7.47
CA LEU A 35 -1.93 5.71 7.83
C LEU A 35 -1.25 4.35 7.60
N LEU A 36 -0.49 4.22 6.51
CA LEU A 36 0.27 3.00 6.21
C LEU A 36 1.59 2.90 7.00
N GLY A 37 1.95 3.90 7.81
CA GLY A 37 3.20 3.92 8.57
C GLY A 37 4.45 4.05 7.70
N VAL A 38 4.36 4.72 6.55
CA VAL A 38 5.48 4.93 5.63
C VAL A 38 5.67 6.40 5.26
N SER A 39 6.86 6.74 4.75
CA SER A 39 7.08 8.09 4.21
C SER A 39 6.27 8.31 2.92
N VAL A 40 5.92 9.57 2.63
CA VAL A 40 5.29 9.96 1.35
C VAL A 40 6.15 9.51 0.17
N ARG A 41 7.48 9.64 0.30
CA ARG A 41 8.45 9.22 -0.71
C ARG A 41 8.39 7.72 -0.98
N THR A 42 8.19 6.91 0.06
CA THR A 42 7.99 5.45 -0.04
C THR A 42 6.70 5.14 -0.80
N LEU A 43 5.59 5.78 -0.44
CA LEU A 43 4.31 5.60 -1.12
C LEU A 43 4.40 5.99 -2.61
N GLN A 44 5.09 7.10 -2.93
CA GLN A 44 5.34 7.51 -4.32
C GLN A 44 6.16 6.48 -5.12
N ASP A 45 7.19 5.87 -4.52
CA ASP A 45 7.93 4.79 -5.18
C ASP A 45 7.04 3.60 -5.52
N TRP A 46 6.07 3.31 -4.67
CA TRP A 46 5.12 2.23 -4.90
C TRP A 46 4.09 2.59 -5.98
N GLU A 47 3.46 3.76 -5.88
CA GLU A 47 2.47 4.26 -6.87
C GLU A 47 3.08 4.48 -8.26
N GLN A 48 4.40 4.66 -8.36
CA GLN A 48 5.14 4.79 -9.62
C GLN A 48 5.84 3.49 -10.05
N GLY A 49 5.68 2.41 -9.28
CA GLY A 49 6.21 1.08 -9.61
C GLY A 49 7.74 0.94 -9.55
N ARG A 50 8.43 1.89 -8.90
CA ARG A 50 9.87 1.85 -8.65
C ARG A 50 10.26 0.90 -7.53
N ARG A 51 9.37 0.70 -6.54
CA ARG A 51 9.55 -0.28 -5.46
C ARG A 51 8.25 -1.04 -5.21
N ASN A 52 8.36 -2.19 -4.56
CA ASN A 52 7.20 -2.96 -4.12
C ASN A 52 6.89 -2.70 -2.63
N PRO A 53 5.60 -2.73 -2.25
CA PRO A 53 5.20 -2.77 -0.85
C PRO A 53 5.66 -4.06 -0.17
N SER A 54 5.91 -3.97 1.14
CA SER A 54 6.16 -5.14 2.00
C SER A 54 4.92 -6.05 2.08
N GLY A 55 5.08 -7.27 2.61
CA GLY A 55 3.95 -8.19 2.80
C GLY A 55 2.81 -7.57 3.61
N ALA A 56 3.11 -6.96 4.76
CA ALA A 56 2.13 -6.27 5.60
C ALA A 56 1.46 -5.10 4.85
N ALA A 57 2.24 -4.30 4.11
CA ALA A 57 1.68 -3.21 3.33
C ALA A 57 0.74 -3.70 2.22
N LYS A 58 1.05 -4.83 1.55
CA LYS A 58 0.13 -5.45 0.58
C LYS A 58 -1.19 -5.89 1.21
N THR A 59 -1.16 -6.38 2.44
CA THR A 59 -2.37 -6.72 3.20
C THR A 59 -3.20 -5.47 3.47
N LEU A 60 -2.60 -4.40 3.98
CA LEU A 60 -3.29 -3.12 4.21
C LEU A 60 -3.86 -2.51 2.92
N LEU A 61 -3.10 -2.55 1.83
CA LEU A 61 -3.58 -2.08 0.53
C LEU A 61 -4.75 -2.94 0.01
N ARG A 62 -4.79 -4.24 0.32
CA ARG A 62 -5.95 -5.08 0.02
C ARG A 62 -7.17 -4.69 0.87
N VAL A 63 -6.97 -4.39 2.15
CA VAL A 63 -8.04 -3.84 3.01
C VAL A 63 -8.53 -2.51 2.45
N ALA A 64 -7.65 -1.61 2.03
CA ALA A 64 -8.02 -0.34 1.40
C ALA A 64 -8.87 -0.51 0.13
N LEU A 65 -8.63 -1.58 -0.64
CA LEU A 65 -9.41 -1.88 -1.85
C LEU A 65 -10.80 -2.46 -1.54
N LEU A 66 -10.89 -3.35 -0.53
CA LEU A 66 -12.11 -4.11 -0.23
C LEU A 66 -13.01 -3.43 0.82
N HIS A 67 -12.40 -2.79 1.81
CA HIS A 67 -13.04 -2.19 2.99
C HIS A 67 -12.39 -0.83 3.32
N PRO A 68 -12.47 0.17 2.40
CA PRO A 68 -11.83 1.47 2.60
C PRO A 68 -12.33 2.22 3.85
N GLU A 69 -13.59 2.02 4.24
CA GLU A 69 -14.19 2.56 5.45
C GLU A 69 -13.46 2.15 6.73
N THR A 70 -12.96 0.91 6.80
CA THR A 70 -12.18 0.42 7.94
C THR A 70 -10.94 1.29 8.16
N LEU A 71 -10.26 1.67 7.08
CA LEU A 71 -9.07 2.52 7.17
C LEU A 71 -9.42 3.99 7.48
N ARG A 72 -10.52 4.52 6.93
CA ARG A 72 -10.97 5.90 7.24
C ARG A 72 -11.33 6.10 8.71
N GLN A 73 -11.80 5.04 9.36
CA GLN A 73 -12.22 5.08 10.76
C GLN A 73 -11.07 4.86 11.75
N LEU A 74 -9.86 4.51 11.27
CA LEU A 74 -8.73 4.33 12.16
C LEU A 74 -8.38 5.67 12.82
N PRO A 75 -8.34 5.72 14.17
CA PRO A 75 -7.82 6.90 14.83
C PRO A 75 -6.34 7.07 14.45
N PRO A 76 -5.84 8.32 14.40
CA PRO A 76 -4.41 8.54 14.29
C PRO A 76 -3.72 7.81 15.45
N TRP A 77 -2.67 7.06 15.13
CA TRP A 77 -1.83 6.43 16.14
C TRP A 77 -1.26 7.53 17.05
N ARG A 78 -1.72 7.59 18.30
CA ARG A 78 -1.24 8.53 19.31
C ARG A 78 0.05 7.98 19.91
N ALA A 79 1.19 8.39 19.36
CA ALA A 79 2.50 8.06 19.91
C ALA A 79 2.78 8.77 21.25
N ASP A 80 1.95 9.77 21.59
CA ASP A 80 1.96 10.59 22.79
C ASP A 80 1.33 9.93 24.02
N GLU A 81 0.60 8.82 23.88
CA GLU A 81 0.04 8.04 25.01
C GLU A 81 1.01 6.96 25.55
N ALA A 82 2.19 6.81 24.96
CA ALA A 82 3.19 5.80 25.35
C ALA A 82 4.32 6.34 26.25
N ALA A 83 4.12 7.51 26.88
CA ALA A 83 5.08 8.14 27.79
C ALA A 83 4.53 8.23 29.22
#